data_AF-A0A3L7UTD4-F1
#
_entry.id   AF-A0A3L7UTD4-F1
#
_cell.length_a   1.000
_cell.length_b   1.000
_cell.length_c   1.000
_cell.angle_alpha   90.00
_cell.angle_beta   90.00
_cell.angle_gamma   90.00
#
_symmetry.space_group_name_H-M   'P 1'
#
loop_
_entity.id
_entity.type
_entity.pdbx_description
1 polymer ?
#
loop_
_entity_poly.entity_id
_entity_poly.type
_entity_poly.pdbx_seq_one_letter_code
_entity_poly.pdbx_strand_id
1 'polypeptide(L)'
;MNGPWPEHTPSTLHSANLSDTAIQRRHANRDLAPESIQNAVVETIRCYVDFALTSGPAKAAEADHVSGVRPLFSRNQVEYNHTRLCPCPPCDTKGTLMSSQTRRSFLQGSSVAVASGVLLSHLDQVAKAQVSERVRVGVMGSAGRAASLIASFAANKSVEIVAIADIDANRLPRGLENAEKLQGKKPRGESDFRKLIDDKSIDAIVIGTPDHWHAIPTILACQAGKDVYVEKPDSHNIVEGMRMVAAMRKHKRVVQMGSQHRSTERMQSAIEFVKTGKLGRCVVAKAWESSKQGALPVRPDGTPPAGVDYDMWLGAAQKRPFNPNRFHGNWRWFYDFGTGDLGNDGVHRLDMAVAVLAAACEAQKDEPLGLPTSVFANGGKWYFNDAQEFPDTLQVNYEFGSGNVKDGKHPKLLTYEMRVWTPYGYLGESEGSALFGDQGYIVLGNSRWIAYGKGGEVLAKGEGDSHEKPHVQNFIECIKSRAKPYCDLETIGHPASVLCHAGNISARLSRKLTLDSATETFVGDAEANALRGRTEWRKPWVLPEV
;
A
#
# COMPACT_ATOMS: atom_id res chain seq x y z
N MET A 1 -23.47 -57.23 21.98
CA MET A 1 -23.43 -58.15 23.13
C MET A 1 -22.56 -57.50 24.21
N ASN A 2 -23.18 -57.23 25.36
CA ASN A 2 -22.65 -57.15 26.74
C ASN A 2 -21.40 -56.30 27.05
N GLY A 3 -21.60 -55.21 27.82
CA GLY A 3 -20.65 -54.71 28.84
C GLY A 3 -20.66 -55.60 30.10
N PRO A 4 -20.20 -55.18 31.33
CA PRO A 4 -20.00 -53.81 31.87
C PRO A 4 -18.78 -53.56 32.83
N TRP A 5 -18.56 -52.27 33.20
CA TRP A 5 -18.17 -51.56 34.48
C TRP A 5 -17.64 -52.28 35.75
N PRO A 6 -16.99 -51.64 36.79
CA PRO A 6 -17.29 -50.32 37.46
C PRO A 6 -16.08 -49.43 37.92
N GLU A 7 -16.19 -48.09 38.02
CA GLU A 7 -16.60 -47.17 39.14
C GLU A 7 -15.78 -47.18 40.45
N HIS A 8 -15.26 -45.99 40.87
CA HIS A 8 -15.61 -45.30 42.13
C HIS A 8 -14.84 -43.96 42.34
N THR A 9 -15.58 -42.94 42.80
CA THR A 9 -15.22 -41.57 43.25
C THR A 9 -14.97 -41.52 44.79
N PRO A 10 -14.99 -40.35 45.49
CA PRO A 10 -14.00 -39.26 45.62
C PRO A 10 -13.62 -38.96 47.11
N SER A 11 -12.64 -38.09 47.41
CA SER A 11 -12.61 -37.38 48.72
C SER A 11 -11.80 -36.09 48.74
N THR A 12 -12.33 -35.14 49.50
CA THR A 12 -12.01 -33.72 49.66
C THR A 12 -11.10 -33.37 50.85
N LEU A 13 -10.52 -32.16 50.80
CA LEU A 13 -10.35 -31.15 51.89
C LEU A 13 -9.00 -30.96 52.66
N HIS A 14 -8.73 -29.64 52.85
CA HIS A 14 -7.87 -28.90 53.81
C HIS A 14 -6.38 -28.70 53.45
N SER A 15 -5.83 -27.50 53.20
CA SER A 15 -5.87 -26.13 53.78
C SER A 15 -4.99 -25.92 55.04
N ALA A 16 -3.84 -25.23 54.87
CA ALA A 16 -3.15 -24.32 55.81
C ALA A 16 -1.86 -23.83 55.09
N ASN A 17 -1.68 -22.59 54.61
CA ASN A 17 -1.62 -21.24 55.21
C ASN A 17 -0.32 -20.91 56.00
N LEU A 18 0.16 -19.67 55.78
CA LEU A 18 1.20 -18.88 56.47
C LEU A 18 2.66 -19.12 56.01
N SER A 19 3.56 -18.16 55.73
CA SER A 19 3.68 -16.68 55.59
C SER A 19 5.04 -16.30 56.19
N ASP A 20 5.82 -15.50 55.45
CA ASP A 20 6.84 -14.52 55.86
C ASP A 20 7.88 -14.84 56.95
N THR A 21 9.18 -14.65 56.65
CA THR A 21 9.95 -13.48 57.13
C THR A 21 11.45 -13.46 56.69
N ALA A 22 11.87 -12.26 56.27
CA ALA A 22 13.16 -11.54 56.46
C ALA A 22 14.50 -12.20 56.02
N ILE A 23 15.26 -11.66 55.04
CA ILE A 23 16.07 -10.40 55.03
C ILE A 23 17.26 -10.39 56.01
N GLN A 24 18.49 -10.32 55.46
CA GLN A 24 19.69 -9.56 55.88
C GLN A 24 20.90 -10.09 55.04
N ARG A 25 21.87 -9.37 54.45
CA ARG A 25 22.38 -7.98 54.47
C ARG A 25 23.24 -7.71 53.21
N ARG A 26 23.03 -6.53 52.61
CA ARG A 26 23.97 -5.46 52.18
C ARG A 26 25.18 -5.72 51.23
N HIS A 27 25.10 -5.04 50.08
CA HIS A 27 26.04 -4.08 49.46
C HIS A 27 27.51 -4.44 49.22
N ALA A 28 27.89 -4.46 47.93
CA ALA A 28 28.98 -3.62 47.41
C ALA A 28 28.74 -3.31 45.91
N ASN A 29 28.55 -2.02 45.59
CA ASN A 29 28.69 -1.48 44.24
C ASN A 29 30.20 -1.35 43.93
N ARG A 30 30.65 -1.83 42.77
CA ARG A 30 31.77 -1.24 42.04
C ARG A 30 31.52 -1.36 40.54
N ASP A 31 31.64 -0.22 39.89
CA ASP A 31 31.53 0.02 38.45
C ASP A 31 32.51 -0.86 37.64
N LEU A 32 32.01 -1.45 36.55
CA LEU A 32 32.85 -2.00 35.47
C LEU A 32 32.42 -1.38 34.14
N ALA A 33 33.38 -0.77 33.47
CA ALA A 33 33.26 -0.09 32.19
C ALA A 33 33.13 -1.09 31.00
N PRO A 34 32.66 -0.65 29.81
CA PRO A 34 32.18 -1.52 28.72
C PRO A 34 33.21 -2.36 27.95
N GLU A 35 34.51 -2.25 28.24
CA GLU A 35 35.56 -2.95 27.46
C GLU A 35 35.72 -4.45 27.79
N SER A 36 35.21 -4.92 28.92
CA SER A 36 35.38 -6.33 29.34
C SER A 36 34.46 -7.32 28.60
N ILE A 37 33.41 -6.85 27.93
CA ILE A 37 32.46 -7.70 27.20
C ILE A 37 32.94 -7.98 25.77
N GLN A 38 33.70 -7.07 25.16
CA GLN A 38 34.22 -7.27 23.80
C GLN A 38 35.35 -8.31 23.74
N ASN A 39 36.19 -8.40 24.77
CA ASN A 39 37.29 -9.38 24.80
C ASN A 39 36.81 -10.83 25.00
N ALA A 40 35.72 -11.05 25.76
CA ALA A 40 35.15 -12.38 25.96
C ALA A 40 34.50 -12.96 24.69
N VAL A 41 33.95 -12.11 23.82
CA VAL A 41 33.34 -12.51 22.54
C VAL A 41 34.43 -12.85 21.51
N VAL A 42 35.55 -12.13 21.51
CA VAL A 42 36.67 -12.38 20.59
C VAL A 42 37.41 -13.68 20.91
N GLU A 43 37.60 -14.04 22.19
CA GLU A 43 38.22 -15.33 22.56
C GLU A 43 37.32 -16.53 22.26
N THR A 44 35.99 -16.38 22.39
CA THR A 44 35.04 -17.45 22.08
C THR A 44 34.97 -17.75 20.57
N ILE A 45 35.09 -16.73 19.72
CA ILE A 45 35.12 -16.88 18.26
C ILE A 45 36.43 -17.53 17.81
N ARG A 46 37.55 -17.23 18.48
CA ARG A 46 38.86 -17.79 18.13
C ARG A 46 38.96 -19.30 18.41
N CYS A 47 38.41 -19.77 19.53
CA CYS A 47 38.31 -21.22 19.81
C CYS A 47 37.42 -21.99 18.82
N TYR A 48 36.38 -21.36 18.28
CA TYR A 48 35.47 -22.00 17.31
C TYR A 48 36.09 -22.12 15.91
N VAL A 49 36.89 -21.14 15.50
CA VAL A 49 37.57 -21.14 14.19
C VAL A 49 38.74 -22.13 14.18
N ASP A 50 39.49 -22.27 15.27
CA ASP A 50 40.60 -23.24 15.36
C ASP A 50 40.11 -24.70 15.41
N PHE A 51 38.93 -24.98 15.98
CA PHE A 51 38.32 -26.31 15.99
C PHE A 51 37.76 -26.73 14.62
N ALA A 52 37.22 -25.77 13.85
CA ALA A 52 36.66 -26.03 12.52
C ALA A 52 37.72 -26.25 11.43
N LEU A 53 38.95 -25.76 11.62
CA LEU A 53 40.04 -25.87 10.64
C LEU A 53 40.91 -27.13 10.79
N THR A 54 40.74 -27.90 11.87
CA THR A 54 41.59 -29.07 12.18
C THR A 54 40.89 -30.42 12.07
N SER A 55 39.59 -30.44 11.76
CA SER A 55 38.78 -31.67 11.76
C SER A 55 38.11 -31.90 10.41
N GLY A 56 38.63 -32.82 9.60
CA GLY A 56 38.03 -33.25 8.33
C GLY A 56 36.66 -33.93 8.49
N PRO A 57 35.93 -34.18 7.38
CA PRO A 57 34.49 -34.37 7.42
C PRO A 57 34.11 -35.81 7.80
N ALA A 58 33.90 -36.07 9.09
CA ALA A 58 33.05 -37.17 9.55
C ALA A 58 32.62 -36.97 11.01
N LYS A 59 31.30 -37.05 11.23
CA LYS A 59 30.58 -37.16 12.51
C LYS A 59 30.44 -35.88 13.34
N ALA A 60 29.31 -35.21 13.15
CA ALA A 60 28.68 -34.37 14.18
C ALA A 60 27.20 -34.75 14.29
N ALA A 61 26.95 -35.83 15.04
CA ALA A 61 25.69 -36.09 15.71
C ALA A 61 26.03 -36.35 17.17
N GLU A 62 25.22 -35.83 18.09
CA GLU A 62 25.38 -35.77 19.56
C GLU A 62 26.04 -34.50 20.10
N ALA A 63 25.20 -33.51 20.43
CA ALA A 63 25.29 -32.75 21.68
C ALA A 63 23.99 -31.94 21.84
N ASP A 64 23.00 -32.55 22.48
CA ASP A 64 21.80 -31.89 22.99
C ASP A 64 21.94 -31.65 24.50
N HIS A 65 21.28 -30.59 24.99
CA HIS A 65 21.15 -30.11 26.37
C HIS A 65 22.24 -29.19 26.96
N VAL A 66 21.89 -27.90 27.13
CA VAL A 66 21.59 -27.26 28.44
C VAL A 66 21.13 -25.80 28.23
N SER A 67 20.29 -25.33 29.14
CA SER A 67 19.85 -23.94 29.42
C SER A 67 18.54 -23.47 28.76
N GLY A 68 17.47 -23.63 29.54
CA GLY A 68 16.23 -22.88 29.36
C GLY A 68 16.34 -21.49 30.01
N VAL A 69 15.90 -20.47 29.28
CA VAL A 69 15.54 -19.15 29.82
C VAL A 69 14.31 -18.66 29.05
N ARG A 70 13.18 -18.47 29.74
CA ARG A 70 11.99 -17.79 29.23
C ARG A 70 12.08 -16.29 29.59
N PRO A 71 11.72 -15.35 28.71
CA PRO A 71 11.54 -13.97 29.12
C PRO A 71 10.08 -13.69 29.55
N LEU A 72 9.94 -13.28 30.82
CA LEU A 72 8.81 -12.53 31.34
C LEU A 72 9.05 -11.05 31.01
N PHE A 73 8.14 -10.39 30.28
CA PHE A 73 8.10 -8.93 30.20
C PHE A 73 6.73 -8.44 30.67
N SER A 74 6.73 -7.86 31.88
CA SER A 74 5.63 -7.07 32.40
C SER A 74 5.70 -5.64 31.87
N ARG A 75 4.52 -5.12 31.51
CA ARG A 75 4.25 -3.71 31.25
C ARG A 75 4.75 -2.84 32.40
N ASN A 76 5.46 -1.76 32.09
CA ASN A 76 5.51 -0.59 32.97
C ASN A 76 5.24 0.68 32.16
N GLN A 77 4.31 1.46 32.71
CA GLN A 77 3.93 2.80 32.32
C GLN A 77 5.12 3.75 32.49
N VAL A 78 5.26 4.69 31.55
CA VAL A 78 6.12 5.86 31.73
C VAL A 78 5.20 7.08 31.73
N GLU A 79 5.09 7.71 32.90
CA GLU A 79 4.49 9.03 33.10
C GLU A 79 5.37 10.09 32.44
N TYR A 80 4.76 10.95 31.63
CA TYR A 80 5.38 12.16 31.10
C TYR A 80 5.25 13.29 32.12
N ASN A 81 6.36 13.69 32.73
CA ASN A 81 6.43 14.90 33.54
C ASN A 81 6.55 16.14 32.65
N HIS A 82 5.62 17.07 32.85
CA HIS A 82 5.61 18.41 32.28
C HIS A 82 6.75 19.27 32.82
N THR A 83 7.60 19.78 31.94
CA THR A 83 8.52 20.89 32.25
C THR A 83 8.14 22.14 31.46
N ARG A 84 8.11 23.24 32.21
CA ARG A 84 7.55 24.55 31.90
C ARG A 84 8.41 25.31 30.89
N LEU A 85 7.76 25.95 29.92
CA LEU A 85 8.34 27.00 29.09
C LEU A 85 7.89 28.36 29.66
N CYS A 86 8.85 29.22 30.00
CA CYS A 86 8.62 30.64 30.28
C CYS A 86 8.49 31.42 28.95
N PRO A 87 7.59 32.40 28.84
CA PRO A 87 7.50 33.30 27.69
C PRO A 87 8.29 34.59 27.92
N CYS A 88 8.87 35.16 26.86
CA CYS A 88 9.33 36.55 26.84
C CYS A 88 8.67 37.30 25.65
N PRO A 89 8.37 38.61 25.79
CA PRO A 89 7.30 39.29 25.06
C PRO A 89 7.76 40.00 23.76
N PRO A 90 6.82 40.45 22.90
CA PRO A 90 7.12 41.20 21.69
C PRO A 90 7.39 42.69 21.97
N CYS A 91 8.28 43.28 21.17
CA CYS A 91 8.60 44.70 21.12
C CYS A 91 7.70 45.41 20.07
N ASP A 92 6.90 46.37 20.54
CA ASP A 92 6.20 47.37 19.75
C ASP A 92 7.04 48.65 19.66
N THR A 93 7.19 49.25 18.48
CA THR A 93 7.33 50.72 18.37
C THR A 93 6.73 51.28 17.06
N LYS A 94 5.57 51.92 17.22
CA LYS A 94 5.12 53.27 16.76
C LYS A 94 5.48 53.77 15.35
N GLY A 95 4.47 54.34 14.67
CA GLY A 95 4.68 55.46 13.76
C GLY A 95 3.52 55.85 12.84
N THR A 96 2.45 56.44 13.39
CA THR A 96 1.41 57.13 12.59
C THR A 96 1.87 58.55 12.25
N LEU A 97 1.90 58.91 10.96
CA LEU A 97 1.88 60.32 10.52
C LEU A 97 0.98 60.45 9.27
N MET A 98 -0.16 61.13 9.47
CA MET A 98 -1.02 61.65 8.41
C MET A 98 -0.36 62.91 7.81
N SER A 99 -0.20 62.98 6.49
CA SER A 99 0.06 64.24 5.79
C SER A 99 -1.19 64.72 5.06
N SER A 100 -1.55 65.96 5.33
CA SER A 100 -2.66 66.72 4.78
C SER A 100 -2.55 66.97 3.28
N GLN A 101 -3.65 66.71 2.54
CA GLN A 101 -3.83 67.21 1.19
C GLN A 101 -4.22 68.69 1.21
N THR A 102 -3.55 69.50 0.38
CA THR A 102 -3.88 70.91 0.14
C THR A 102 -4.80 71.06 -1.07
N ARG A 103 -5.79 71.96 -0.91
CA ARG A 103 -6.98 72.22 -1.74
C ARG A 103 -6.68 72.88 -3.09
N ARG A 104 -6.05 72.17 -4.03
CA ARG A 104 -5.96 72.63 -5.43
C ARG A 104 -5.91 71.48 -6.44
N SER A 105 -6.96 70.66 -6.47
CA SER A 105 -7.31 69.79 -7.61
C SER A 105 -8.80 69.37 -7.62
N PHE A 106 -9.69 70.24 -7.12
CA PHE A 106 -11.12 69.93 -6.90
C PHE A 106 -12.07 70.25 -8.08
N LEU A 107 -11.60 70.40 -9.32
CA LEU A 107 -12.50 70.65 -10.46
C LEU A 107 -12.10 69.90 -11.74
N GLN A 108 -11.99 68.57 -11.64
CA GLN A 108 -12.15 67.66 -12.78
C GLN A 108 -12.95 66.43 -12.32
N GLY A 109 -14.26 66.62 -12.19
CA GLY A 109 -15.19 65.54 -11.89
C GLY A 109 -16.49 65.78 -12.64
N SER A 110 -16.73 65.00 -13.71
CA SER A 110 -18.06 64.63 -14.20
C SER A 110 -17.94 63.63 -15.37
N SER A 111 -17.44 62.42 -15.12
CA SER A 111 -17.75 61.22 -15.88
C SER A 111 -16.95 60.03 -15.33
N VAL A 112 -17.58 58.87 -15.20
CA VAL A 112 -17.05 57.58 -14.68
C VAL A 112 -17.21 57.39 -13.17
N ALA A 113 -18.45 57.23 -12.72
CA ALA A 113 -18.82 56.67 -11.42
C ALA A 113 -19.75 55.45 -11.60
N VAL A 114 -19.32 54.44 -12.39
CA VAL A 114 -20.06 53.15 -12.51
C VAL A 114 -19.15 51.90 -12.41
N ALA A 115 -17.82 52.03 -12.40
CA ALA A 115 -16.94 50.85 -12.45
C ALA A 115 -16.56 50.21 -11.08
N SER A 116 -17.10 50.68 -9.96
CA SER A 116 -16.79 50.11 -8.63
C SER A 116 -17.74 49.01 -8.17
N GLY A 117 -18.92 48.86 -8.81
CA GLY A 117 -19.86 47.78 -8.51
C GLY A 117 -19.52 46.45 -9.21
N VAL A 118 -18.87 46.53 -10.38
CA VAL A 118 -18.56 45.36 -11.20
C VAL A 118 -17.37 44.58 -10.62
N LEU A 119 -16.33 45.25 -10.09
CA LEU A 119 -15.20 44.57 -9.45
C LEU A 119 -15.58 43.85 -8.13
N LEU A 120 -16.47 44.42 -7.32
CA LEU A 120 -16.97 43.74 -6.12
C LEU A 120 -17.90 42.58 -6.46
N SER A 121 -18.71 42.69 -7.52
CA SER A 121 -19.52 41.56 -8.00
C SER A 121 -18.69 40.44 -8.62
N HIS A 122 -17.52 40.74 -9.21
CA HIS A 122 -16.58 39.74 -9.69
C HIS A 122 -15.77 39.12 -8.55
N LEU A 123 -15.42 39.85 -7.51
CA LEU A 123 -14.77 39.27 -6.32
C LEU A 123 -15.75 38.43 -5.49
N ASP A 124 -17.04 38.82 -5.41
CA ASP A 124 -18.09 37.99 -4.81
C ASP A 124 -18.47 36.80 -5.69
N GLN A 125 -18.42 36.91 -7.03
CA GLN A 125 -18.58 35.77 -7.93
C GLN A 125 -17.36 34.87 -7.97
N VAL A 126 -16.15 35.38 -7.77
CA VAL A 126 -14.91 34.58 -7.65
C VAL A 126 -14.82 33.96 -6.25
N ALA A 127 -15.27 34.63 -5.19
CA ALA A 127 -15.40 34.08 -3.84
C ALA A 127 -16.59 33.09 -3.72
N LYS A 128 -17.72 33.33 -4.42
CA LYS A 128 -18.82 32.37 -4.57
C LYS A 128 -18.49 31.24 -5.55
N ALA A 129 -17.64 31.45 -6.54
CA ALA A 129 -17.04 30.37 -7.34
C ALA A 129 -15.94 29.62 -6.57
N GLN A 130 -15.38 30.23 -5.51
CA GLN A 130 -14.52 29.55 -4.52
C GLN A 130 -15.30 28.80 -3.45
N VAL A 131 -16.63 28.96 -3.36
CA VAL A 131 -17.51 27.84 -2.98
C VAL A 131 -17.50 26.86 -4.16
N SER A 132 -16.32 26.32 -4.47
CA SER A 132 -16.04 25.55 -5.66
C SER A 132 -17.02 24.39 -5.73
N GLU A 133 -17.65 24.16 -6.89
CA GLU A 133 -18.48 22.97 -7.10
C GLU A 133 -17.69 21.75 -6.60
N ARG A 134 -18.20 21.13 -5.53
CA ARG A 134 -17.59 19.94 -4.95
C ARG A 134 -17.68 18.84 -5.98
N VAL A 135 -16.61 18.05 -6.12
CA VAL A 135 -16.66 16.83 -6.92
C VAL A 135 -17.60 15.86 -6.21
N ARG A 136 -18.68 15.48 -6.89
CA ARG A 136 -19.69 14.57 -6.37
C ARG A 136 -19.28 13.14 -6.69
N VAL A 137 -19.05 12.34 -5.65
CA VAL A 137 -18.52 10.98 -5.82
C VAL A 137 -19.52 9.91 -5.38
N GLY A 138 -19.55 8.81 -6.13
CA GLY A 138 -20.18 7.57 -5.73
C GLY A 138 -19.10 6.58 -5.25
N VAL A 139 -19.34 5.88 -4.14
CA VAL A 139 -18.38 4.88 -3.61
C VAL A 139 -18.95 3.47 -3.77
N MET A 140 -18.15 2.55 -4.31
CA MET A 140 -18.45 1.13 -4.37
C MET A 140 -17.70 0.40 -3.25
N GLY A 141 -18.45 -0.20 -2.33
CA GLY A 141 -17.98 -0.79 -1.08
C GLY A 141 -18.18 0.14 0.12
N SER A 142 -18.47 -0.44 1.30
CA SER A 142 -18.71 0.32 2.54
C SER A 142 -17.85 -0.10 3.75
N ALA A 143 -17.01 -1.13 3.59
CA ALA A 143 -16.24 -1.74 4.66
C ALA A 143 -14.77 -1.94 4.28
N GLY A 144 -13.94 -2.38 5.25
CA GLY A 144 -12.51 -2.63 5.00
C GLY A 144 -11.82 -1.40 4.44
N ARG A 145 -11.11 -1.55 3.31
CA ARG A 145 -10.43 -0.44 2.64
C ARG A 145 -11.39 0.65 2.15
N ALA A 146 -12.58 0.29 1.65
CA ALA A 146 -13.59 1.28 1.25
C ALA A 146 -14.03 2.17 2.42
N ALA A 147 -14.06 1.67 3.66
CA ALA A 147 -14.37 2.51 4.82
C ALA A 147 -13.32 3.60 5.08
N SER A 148 -12.04 3.31 4.83
CA SER A 148 -10.96 4.32 4.88
C SER A 148 -11.13 5.36 3.77
N LEU A 149 -11.44 4.92 2.54
CA LEU A 149 -11.71 5.82 1.43
C LEU A 149 -12.92 6.72 1.71
N ILE A 150 -14.02 6.17 2.24
CA ILE A 150 -15.18 6.95 2.68
C ILE A 150 -14.74 8.02 3.68
N ALA A 151 -13.92 7.66 4.67
CA ALA A 151 -13.45 8.62 5.66
C ALA A 151 -12.63 9.76 5.03
N SER A 152 -11.71 9.43 4.11
CA SER A 152 -10.83 10.43 3.51
C SER A 152 -11.49 11.29 2.43
N PHE A 153 -12.39 10.73 1.62
CA PHE A 153 -13.19 11.50 0.67
C PHE A 153 -14.21 12.38 1.39
N ALA A 154 -14.93 11.88 2.40
CA ALA A 154 -15.91 12.67 3.16
C ALA A 154 -15.26 13.80 3.99
N ALA A 155 -14.02 13.60 4.45
CA ALA A 155 -13.27 14.65 5.15
C ALA A 155 -12.70 15.74 4.21
N ASN A 156 -12.67 15.51 2.89
CA ASN A 156 -12.16 16.48 1.93
C ASN A 156 -13.25 17.52 1.58
N LYS A 157 -12.97 18.79 1.88
CA LYS A 157 -13.91 19.92 1.65
C LYS A 157 -14.28 20.13 0.18
N SER A 158 -13.46 19.64 -0.76
CA SER A 158 -13.69 19.70 -2.21
C SER A 158 -14.55 18.55 -2.75
N VAL A 159 -15.04 17.67 -1.89
CA VAL A 159 -15.77 16.45 -2.26
C VAL A 159 -17.11 16.40 -1.53
N GLU A 160 -18.12 15.79 -2.17
CA GLU A 160 -19.32 15.29 -1.51
C GLU A 160 -19.54 13.83 -1.92
N ILE A 161 -19.59 12.91 -0.96
CA ILE A 161 -20.05 11.54 -1.23
C ILE A 161 -21.57 11.58 -1.32
N VAL A 162 -22.13 11.33 -2.50
CA VAL A 162 -23.59 11.42 -2.70
C VAL A 162 -24.30 10.07 -2.67
N ALA A 163 -23.57 8.99 -2.95
CA ALA A 163 -24.10 7.64 -2.92
C ALA A 163 -23.01 6.62 -2.55
N ILE A 164 -23.41 5.55 -1.86
CA ILE A 164 -22.56 4.40 -1.54
C ILE A 164 -23.32 3.14 -1.96
N ALA A 165 -22.68 2.27 -2.74
CA ALA A 165 -23.22 0.96 -3.11
C ALA A 165 -22.47 -0.16 -2.40
N ASP A 166 -23.18 -1.05 -1.73
CA ASP A 166 -22.63 -2.30 -1.19
C ASP A 166 -23.70 -3.40 -1.25
N ILE A 167 -23.31 -4.57 -1.71
CA ILE A 167 -24.19 -5.74 -1.84
C ILE A 167 -24.52 -6.39 -0.49
N ASP A 168 -23.74 -6.07 0.55
CA ASP A 168 -23.95 -6.56 1.90
C ASP A 168 -24.73 -5.53 2.71
N ALA A 169 -26.05 -5.76 2.80
CA ALA A 169 -26.95 -4.90 3.56
C ALA A 169 -26.55 -4.74 5.04
N ASN A 170 -25.76 -5.67 5.60
CA ASN A 170 -25.28 -5.60 6.98
C ASN A 170 -24.11 -4.63 7.16
N ARG A 171 -23.43 -4.24 6.07
CA ARG A 171 -22.25 -3.35 6.10
C ARG A 171 -22.54 -1.95 5.60
N LEU A 172 -23.52 -1.79 4.72
CA LEU A 172 -23.88 -0.49 4.14
C LEU A 172 -24.20 0.59 5.19
N PRO A 173 -25.00 0.34 6.26
CA PRO A 173 -25.39 1.38 7.21
C PRO A 173 -24.21 2.11 7.86
N ARG A 174 -23.19 1.35 8.30
CA ARG A 174 -21.99 1.92 8.94
C ARG A 174 -21.20 2.83 8.00
N GLY A 175 -21.12 2.49 6.71
CA GLY A 175 -20.48 3.33 5.71
C GLY A 175 -21.22 4.66 5.50
N LEU A 176 -22.56 4.60 5.40
CA LEU A 176 -23.42 5.78 5.27
C LEU A 176 -23.31 6.71 6.50
N GLU A 177 -23.35 6.15 7.70
CA GLU A 177 -23.21 6.88 8.97
C GLU A 177 -21.85 7.55 9.10
N ASN A 178 -20.77 6.86 8.72
CA ASN A 178 -19.42 7.43 8.75
C ASN A 178 -19.29 8.62 7.78
N ALA A 179 -19.81 8.48 6.56
CA ALA A 179 -19.85 9.57 5.59
C ALA A 179 -20.66 10.76 6.13
N GLU A 180 -21.87 10.51 6.63
CA GLU A 180 -22.76 11.53 7.22
C GLU A 180 -22.07 12.31 8.34
N LYS A 181 -21.41 11.60 9.26
CA LYS A 181 -20.69 12.22 10.38
C LYS A 181 -19.57 13.16 9.91
N LEU A 182 -18.88 12.83 8.83
CA LEU A 182 -17.70 13.57 8.36
C LEU A 182 -18.06 14.73 7.42
N GLN A 183 -19.07 14.57 6.57
CA GLN A 183 -19.45 15.58 5.58
C GLN A 183 -20.73 16.36 5.95
N GLY A 184 -21.45 15.95 6.99
CA GLY A 184 -22.67 16.59 7.49
C GLY A 184 -23.96 16.27 6.74
N LYS A 185 -23.90 15.40 5.73
CA LYS A 185 -25.05 14.99 4.92
C LYS A 185 -24.96 13.51 4.59
N LYS A 186 -26.05 12.77 4.80
CA LYS A 186 -26.10 11.34 4.52
C LYS A 186 -26.12 11.06 3.00
N PRO A 187 -25.21 10.22 2.48
CA PRO A 187 -25.32 9.73 1.11
C PRO A 187 -26.50 8.76 0.95
N ARG A 188 -26.96 8.58 -0.29
CA ARG A 188 -27.91 7.52 -0.66
C ARG A 188 -27.22 6.14 -0.57
N GLY A 189 -27.89 5.14 -0.01
CA GLY A 189 -27.44 3.76 -0.03
C GLY A 189 -28.01 2.99 -1.21
N GLU A 190 -27.21 2.14 -1.85
CA GLU A 190 -27.64 1.24 -2.93
C GLU A 190 -27.08 -0.17 -2.75
N SER A 191 -27.79 -1.16 -3.28
CA SER A 191 -27.30 -2.54 -3.38
C SER A 191 -26.61 -2.85 -4.71
N ASP A 192 -26.69 -1.93 -5.68
CA ASP A 192 -26.16 -2.12 -7.04
C ASP A 192 -25.35 -0.90 -7.48
N PHE A 193 -24.08 -1.13 -7.80
CA PHE A 193 -23.15 -0.08 -8.22
C PHE A 193 -23.55 0.59 -9.54
N ARG A 194 -24.33 -0.10 -10.41
CA ARG A 194 -24.76 0.47 -11.69
C ARG A 194 -25.62 1.71 -11.49
N LYS A 195 -26.40 1.78 -10.40
CA LYS A 195 -27.18 2.98 -10.04
C LYS A 195 -26.31 4.20 -9.69
N LEU A 196 -25.03 4.00 -9.34
CA LEU A 196 -24.08 5.10 -9.15
C LEU A 196 -23.52 5.52 -10.52
N ILE A 197 -23.24 4.56 -11.40
CA ILE A 197 -22.75 4.82 -12.76
C ILE A 197 -23.82 5.51 -13.63
N ASP A 198 -25.10 5.15 -13.48
CA ASP A 198 -26.17 5.74 -14.28
C ASP A 198 -26.62 7.13 -13.76
N ASP A 199 -26.23 7.49 -12.54
CA ASP A 199 -26.56 8.79 -11.94
C ASP A 199 -25.73 9.90 -12.59
N LYS A 200 -26.37 10.71 -13.43
CA LYS A 200 -25.76 11.86 -14.14
C LYS A 200 -25.22 12.94 -13.20
N SER A 201 -25.61 12.90 -11.92
CA SER A 201 -25.21 13.86 -10.91
C SER A 201 -23.94 13.48 -10.16
N ILE A 202 -23.35 12.32 -10.48
CA ILE A 202 -22.06 11.82 -9.97
C ILE A 202 -20.95 12.09 -11.00
N ASP A 203 -19.88 12.75 -10.57
CA ASP A 203 -18.73 13.11 -11.42
C ASP A 203 -17.69 11.99 -11.48
N ALA A 204 -17.49 11.29 -10.36
CA ALA A 204 -16.47 10.24 -10.24
C ALA A 204 -16.93 9.05 -9.40
N ILE A 205 -16.34 7.89 -9.67
CA ILE A 205 -16.57 6.64 -8.92
C ILE A 205 -15.31 6.26 -8.15
N VAL A 206 -15.47 5.90 -6.88
CA VAL A 206 -14.41 5.39 -6.01
C VAL A 206 -14.66 3.91 -5.76
N ILE A 207 -13.71 3.04 -6.13
CA ILE A 207 -13.85 1.59 -6.08
C ILE A 207 -12.92 1.05 -5.00
N GLY A 208 -13.49 0.55 -3.90
CA GLY A 208 -12.77 -0.07 -2.78
C GLY A 208 -13.20 -1.53 -2.55
N THR A 209 -13.46 -2.25 -3.63
CA THR A 209 -13.99 -3.63 -3.64
C THR A 209 -12.87 -4.67 -3.65
N PRO A 210 -13.17 -5.98 -3.72
CA PRO A 210 -12.17 -6.99 -4.06
C PRO A 210 -11.57 -6.79 -5.47
N ASP A 211 -10.35 -7.30 -5.69
CA ASP A 211 -9.60 -7.13 -6.95
C ASP A 211 -10.40 -7.55 -8.18
N HIS A 212 -11.14 -8.68 -8.11
CA HIS A 212 -11.95 -9.19 -9.22
C HIS A 212 -13.12 -8.29 -9.64
N TRP A 213 -13.42 -7.27 -8.83
CA TRP A 213 -14.43 -6.26 -9.12
C TRP A 213 -13.86 -4.93 -9.56
N HIS A 214 -12.54 -4.74 -9.67
CA HIS A 214 -12.01 -3.43 -10.03
C HIS A 214 -12.29 -3.03 -11.49
N ALA A 215 -12.11 -3.97 -12.43
CA ALA A 215 -12.05 -3.62 -13.84
C ALA A 215 -13.40 -3.28 -14.47
N ILE A 216 -14.42 -4.11 -14.24
CA ILE A 216 -15.78 -3.95 -14.81
C ILE A 216 -16.37 -2.58 -14.47
N PRO A 217 -16.53 -2.18 -13.19
CA PRO A 217 -17.05 -0.87 -12.83
C PRO A 217 -16.15 0.28 -13.29
N THR A 218 -14.82 0.11 -13.33
CA THR A 218 -13.92 1.14 -13.88
C THR A 218 -14.23 1.41 -15.36
N ILE A 219 -14.35 0.36 -16.17
CA ILE A 219 -14.63 0.48 -17.60
C ILE A 219 -16.02 1.08 -17.83
N LEU A 220 -17.04 0.57 -17.11
CA LEU A 220 -18.42 1.09 -17.20
C LEU A 220 -18.51 2.56 -16.77
N ALA A 221 -17.81 2.94 -15.69
CA ALA A 221 -17.74 4.33 -15.24
C ALA A 221 -17.07 5.23 -16.30
N CYS A 222 -16.00 4.75 -16.92
CA CYS A 222 -15.35 5.50 -18.00
C CYS A 222 -16.29 5.71 -19.19
N GLN A 223 -17.02 4.67 -19.60
CA GLN A 223 -18.01 4.73 -20.67
C GLN A 223 -19.15 5.69 -20.36
N ALA A 224 -19.57 5.77 -19.10
CA ALA A 224 -20.56 6.72 -18.61
C ALA A 224 -20.01 8.16 -18.44
N GLY A 225 -18.76 8.41 -18.81
CA GLY A 225 -18.13 9.73 -18.74
C GLY A 225 -17.62 10.12 -17.36
N LYS A 226 -17.49 9.18 -16.42
CA LYS A 226 -17.02 9.44 -15.05
C LYS A 226 -15.52 9.22 -14.89
N ASP A 227 -14.91 10.02 -14.03
CA ASP A 227 -13.53 9.79 -13.59
C ASP A 227 -13.53 8.67 -12.51
N VAL A 228 -12.40 7.99 -12.32
CA VAL A 228 -12.35 6.80 -11.45
C VAL A 228 -11.14 6.83 -10.51
N TYR A 229 -11.40 6.61 -9.23
CA TYR A 229 -10.41 6.17 -8.27
C TYR A 229 -10.60 4.67 -8.04
N VAL A 230 -9.57 3.86 -8.25
CA VAL A 230 -9.63 2.41 -8.07
C VAL A 230 -8.53 1.95 -7.13
N GLU A 231 -8.86 1.15 -6.12
CA GLU A 231 -7.85 0.62 -5.21
C GLU A 231 -6.84 -0.27 -5.92
N LYS A 232 -5.70 -0.42 -5.24
CA LYS A 232 -4.62 -1.33 -5.67
C LYS A 232 -4.98 -2.80 -5.34
N PRO A 233 -4.43 -3.75 -6.09
CA PRO A 233 -3.92 -3.56 -7.46
C PRO A 233 -5.09 -3.11 -8.35
N ASP A 234 -4.83 -2.31 -9.39
CA ASP A 234 -5.90 -1.74 -10.23
C ASP A 234 -6.83 -2.79 -10.87
N SER A 235 -6.37 -4.02 -11.04
CA SER A 235 -7.11 -5.12 -11.65
C SER A 235 -6.71 -6.49 -11.08
N HIS A 236 -7.47 -7.54 -11.40
CA HIS A 236 -7.16 -8.90 -10.98
C HIS A 236 -6.20 -9.62 -11.95
N ASN A 237 -6.09 -9.14 -13.20
CA ASN A 237 -5.23 -9.73 -14.22
C ASN A 237 -4.86 -8.74 -15.33
N ILE A 238 -3.85 -9.09 -16.12
CA ILE A 238 -3.27 -8.25 -17.17
C ILE A 238 -4.32 -7.82 -18.21
N VAL A 239 -5.19 -8.73 -18.65
CA VAL A 239 -6.22 -8.41 -19.68
C VAL A 239 -7.23 -7.38 -19.17
N GLU A 240 -7.61 -7.46 -17.90
CA GLU A 240 -8.48 -6.47 -17.25
C GLU A 240 -7.85 -5.08 -17.23
N GLY A 241 -6.62 -4.95 -16.73
CA GLY A 241 -5.92 -3.67 -16.66
C GLY A 241 -5.70 -3.04 -18.04
N MET A 242 -5.32 -3.83 -19.05
CA MET A 242 -5.23 -3.35 -20.44
C MET A 242 -6.56 -2.79 -20.95
N ARG A 243 -7.68 -3.44 -20.62
CA ARG A 243 -9.02 -2.98 -21.02
C ARG A 243 -9.40 -1.70 -20.27
N MET A 244 -9.04 -1.57 -19.00
CA MET A 244 -9.25 -0.34 -18.24
C MET A 244 -8.45 0.84 -18.83
N VAL A 245 -7.17 0.63 -19.18
CA VAL A 245 -6.34 1.64 -19.86
C VAL A 245 -6.96 2.05 -21.20
N ALA A 246 -7.45 1.08 -21.99
CA ALA A 246 -8.16 1.38 -23.23
C ALA A 246 -9.40 2.26 -22.99
N ALA A 247 -10.21 1.93 -21.97
CA ALA A 247 -11.41 2.70 -21.62
C ALA A 247 -11.06 4.13 -21.18
N MET A 248 -10.07 4.27 -20.30
CA MET A 248 -9.54 5.55 -19.83
C MET A 248 -9.15 6.44 -21.02
N ARG A 249 -8.35 5.90 -21.95
CA ARG A 249 -7.89 6.62 -23.15
C ARG A 249 -9.06 7.01 -24.06
N LYS A 250 -9.91 6.06 -24.43
CA LYS A 250 -11.02 6.26 -25.38
C LYS A 250 -12.00 7.33 -24.88
N HIS A 251 -12.34 7.28 -23.60
CA HIS A 251 -13.30 8.19 -22.99
C HIS A 251 -12.64 9.42 -22.35
N LYS A 252 -11.31 9.57 -22.44
CA LYS A 252 -10.53 10.71 -21.91
C LYS A 252 -10.85 10.98 -20.44
N ARG A 253 -10.83 9.93 -19.63
CA ARG A 253 -11.13 9.99 -18.19
C ARG A 253 -9.87 10.04 -17.36
N VAL A 254 -9.95 10.65 -16.19
CA VAL A 254 -8.92 10.57 -15.16
C VAL A 254 -9.14 9.28 -14.40
N VAL A 255 -8.17 8.36 -14.46
CA VAL A 255 -8.19 7.14 -13.65
C VAL A 255 -6.92 7.06 -12.82
N GLN A 256 -7.09 6.94 -11.49
CA GLN A 256 -6.01 6.90 -10.52
C GLN A 256 -6.07 5.59 -9.73
N MET A 257 -4.94 4.87 -9.69
CA MET A 257 -4.81 3.68 -8.84
C MET A 257 -4.41 4.09 -7.42
N GLY A 258 -4.95 3.38 -6.42
CA GLY A 258 -4.74 3.62 -5.00
C GLY A 258 -3.35 3.30 -4.43
N SER A 259 -2.25 3.49 -5.18
CA SER A 259 -0.89 3.47 -4.60
C SER A 259 -0.56 4.83 -3.97
N GLN A 260 -1.08 5.07 -2.76
CA GLN A 260 -1.06 6.40 -2.14
C GLN A 260 0.33 6.96 -1.87
N HIS A 261 1.35 6.09 -1.73
CA HIS A 261 2.74 6.50 -1.52
C HIS A 261 3.22 7.50 -2.57
N ARG A 262 2.76 7.39 -3.83
CA ARG A 262 3.14 8.30 -4.92
C ARG A 262 2.82 9.77 -4.67
N SER A 263 1.82 10.07 -3.85
CA SER A 263 1.40 11.44 -3.60
C SER A 263 1.95 12.03 -2.31
N THR A 264 2.75 11.27 -1.54
CA THR A 264 3.29 11.76 -0.26
C THR A 264 4.58 12.54 -0.46
N GLU A 265 4.78 13.59 0.32
CA GLU A 265 6.01 14.40 0.32
C GLU A 265 7.25 13.53 0.60
N ARG A 266 7.12 12.53 1.47
CA ARG A 266 8.16 11.53 1.74
C ARG A 266 8.62 10.84 0.45
N MET A 267 7.70 10.38 -0.39
CA MET A 267 8.06 9.70 -1.62
C MET A 267 8.63 10.66 -2.66
N GLN A 268 8.02 11.85 -2.80
CA GLN A 268 8.47 12.88 -3.73
C GLN A 268 9.90 13.34 -3.39
N SER A 269 10.18 13.62 -2.12
CA SER A 269 11.53 14.00 -1.66
C SER A 269 12.58 12.88 -1.85
N ALA A 270 12.19 11.60 -1.74
CA ALA A 270 13.08 10.48 -2.03
C ALA A 270 13.44 10.42 -3.52
N ILE A 271 12.45 10.61 -4.40
CA ILE A 271 12.65 10.68 -5.86
C ILE A 271 13.59 11.84 -6.20
N GLU A 272 13.34 13.03 -5.65
CA GLU A 272 14.20 14.20 -5.87
C GLU A 272 15.63 13.98 -5.37
N PHE A 273 15.81 13.33 -4.21
CA PHE A 273 17.15 12.96 -3.73
C PHE A 273 17.88 12.04 -4.72
N VAL A 274 17.20 11.01 -5.25
CA VAL A 274 17.80 10.09 -6.24
C VAL A 274 18.21 10.84 -7.50
N LYS A 275 17.41 11.82 -7.94
CA LYS A 275 17.72 12.67 -9.10
C LYS A 275 18.99 13.51 -8.95
N THR A 276 19.47 13.75 -7.73
CA THR A 276 20.75 14.44 -7.50
C THR A 276 21.97 13.66 -7.99
N GLY A 277 21.84 12.36 -8.28
CA GLY A 277 22.94 11.51 -8.73
C GLY A 277 23.92 11.09 -7.64
N LYS A 278 23.68 11.46 -6.38
CA LYS A 278 24.58 11.14 -5.24
C LYS A 278 24.77 9.64 -4.98
N LEU A 279 23.83 8.80 -5.43
CA LEU A 279 23.96 7.34 -5.33
C LEU A 279 24.87 6.74 -6.43
N GLY A 280 25.28 7.54 -7.42
CA GLY A 280 26.07 7.10 -8.55
C GLY A 280 25.26 6.24 -9.53
N ARG A 281 25.89 5.22 -10.13
CA ARG A 281 25.29 4.33 -11.13
C ARG A 281 24.40 3.27 -10.46
N CYS A 282 23.10 3.37 -10.71
CA CYS A 282 22.10 2.47 -10.14
C CYS A 282 21.64 1.42 -11.16
N VAL A 283 21.73 0.15 -10.78
CA VAL A 283 21.42 -0.99 -11.66
C VAL A 283 20.41 -1.94 -11.02
N VAL A 284 20.33 -1.97 -9.68
CA VAL A 284 19.49 -2.89 -8.94
C VAL A 284 18.57 -2.13 -8.00
N ALA A 285 17.28 -2.47 -8.06
CA ALA A 285 16.31 -2.12 -7.04
C ALA A 285 15.79 -3.40 -6.35
N LYS A 286 15.32 -3.26 -5.12
CA LYS A 286 14.69 -4.34 -4.36
C LYS A 286 13.41 -3.84 -3.74
N ALA A 287 12.41 -4.70 -3.68
CA ALA A 287 11.18 -4.53 -2.92
C ALA A 287 11.03 -5.74 -1.99
N TRP A 288 10.38 -5.58 -0.85
CA TRP A 288 10.11 -6.71 0.03
C TRP A 288 8.87 -6.55 0.88
N GLU A 289 8.37 -7.70 1.30
CA GLU A 289 7.37 -7.89 2.32
C GLU A 289 7.89 -8.89 3.37
N SER A 290 8.09 -8.40 4.59
CA SER A 290 8.66 -9.12 5.73
C SER A 290 7.82 -8.81 6.97
N SER A 291 6.54 -9.10 6.86
CA SER A 291 5.56 -9.00 7.95
C SER A 291 4.96 -10.37 8.26
N LYS A 292 4.44 -10.54 9.50
CA LYS A 292 3.75 -11.76 9.89
C LYS A 292 2.26 -11.61 9.63
N GLN A 293 1.79 -12.26 8.57
CA GLN A 293 0.37 -12.50 8.30
C GLN A 293 -0.14 -13.71 9.08
N GLY A 294 -1.46 -13.77 9.25
CA GLY A 294 -2.13 -14.88 9.93
C GLY A 294 -2.43 -16.04 8.99
N ALA A 295 -2.32 -17.27 9.50
CA ALA A 295 -2.82 -18.46 8.81
C ALA A 295 -4.35 -18.42 8.70
N LEU A 296 -4.89 -18.95 7.60
CA LEU A 296 -6.33 -19.03 7.35
C LEU A 296 -6.83 -20.48 7.50
N PRO A 297 -7.48 -20.85 8.61
CA PRO A 297 -7.90 -22.24 8.82
C PRO A 297 -8.86 -22.70 7.73
N VAL A 298 -8.76 -23.97 7.30
CA VAL A 298 -9.71 -24.56 6.35
C VAL A 298 -11.11 -24.59 6.97
N ARG A 299 -12.09 -24.06 6.25
CA ARG A 299 -13.49 -24.03 6.66
C ARG A 299 -14.36 -24.69 5.60
N PRO A 300 -15.40 -25.45 6.00
CA PRO A 300 -16.35 -25.99 5.04
C PRO A 300 -17.14 -24.85 4.39
N ASP A 301 -17.71 -25.16 3.23
CA ASP A 301 -18.67 -24.29 2.58
C ASP A 301 -19.94 -24.15 3.44
N GLY A 302 -20.70 -23.09 3.20
CA GLY A 302 -21.91 -22.79 3.94
C GLY A 302 -22.87 -21.91 3.16
N THR A 303 -23.77 -21.26 3.88
CA THR A 303 -24.76 -20.35 3.31
C THR A 303 -24.27 -18.91 3.39
N PRO A 304 -24.43 -18.08 2.34
CA PRO A 304 -24.19 -16.65 2.44
C PRO A 304 -24.97 -16.01 3.60
N PRO A 305 -24.44 -14.95 4.24
CA PRO A 305 -25.19 -14.20 5.23
C PRO A 305 -26.50 -13.65 4.65
N ALA A 306 -27.54 -13.57 5.47
CA ALA A 306 -28.81 -12.98 5.06
C ALA A 306 -28.61 -11.53 4.56
N GLY A 307 -29.25 -11.19 3.44
CA GLY A 307 -29.16 -9.86 2.83
C GLY A 307 -27.92 -9.63 1.97
N VAL A 308 -27.08 -10.64 1.74
CA VAL A 308 -25.93 -10.57 0.81
C VAL A 308 -26.32 -11.15 -0.55
N ASP A 309 -26.14 -10.38 -1.62
CA ASP A 309 -26.19 -10.91 -2.99
C ASP A 309 -24.86 -11.59 -3.35
N TYR A 310 -24.74 -12.88 -3.01
CA TYR A 310 -23.49 -13.62 -3.24
C TYR A 310 -23.22 -13.90 -4.73
N ASP A 311 -24.26 -14.01 -5.57
CA ASP A 311 -24.06 -14.23 -7.00
C ASP A 311 -23.47 -12.97 -7.65
N MET A 312 -23.94 -11.79 -7.24
CA MET A 312 -23.30 -10.53 -7.59
C MET A 312 -21.90 -10.44 -6.97
N TRP A 313 -21.69 -10.85 -5.71
CA TRP A 313 -20.34 -10.83 -5.11
C TRP A 313 -19.31 -11.60 -5.95
N LEU A 314 -19.67 -12.79 -6.44
CA LEU A 314 -18.81 -13.63 -7.28
C LEU A 314 -18.43 -12.94 -8.60
N GLY A 315 -19.27 -12.04 -9.13
CA GLY A 315 -18.99 -11.28 -10.35
C GLY A 315 -18.65 -12.17 -11.53
N ALA A 316 -17.65 -11.80 -12.33
CA ALA A 316 -17.24 -12.59 -13.49
C ALA A 316 -16.40 -13.84 -13.14
N ALA A 317 -16.09 -14.07 -11.86
CA ALA A 317 -15.38 -15.27 -11.43
C ALA A 317 -16.26 -16.52 -11.56
N GLN A 318 -15.62 -17.70 -11.58
CA GLN A 318 -16.30 -18.97 -11.64
C GLN A 318 -17.26 -19.14 -10.46
N LYS A 319 -18.39 -19.82 -10.70
CA LYS A 319 -19.37 -20.08 -9.64
C LYS A 319 -18.76 -21.01 -8.59
N ARG A 320 -18.79 -20.59 -7.33
CA ARG A 320 -18.34 -21.39 -6.18
C ARG A 320 -19.44 -21.42 -5.12
N PRO A 321 -19.53 -22.48 -4.30
CA PRO A 321 -20.28 -22.42 -3.06
C PRO A 321 -19.75 -21.30 -2.17
N PHE A 322 -20.60 -20.75 -1.32
CA PHE A 322 -20.17 -19.76 -0.35
C PHE A 322 -19.21 -20.38 0.66
N ASN A 323 -18.08 -19.71 0.87
CA ASN A 323 -17.14 -20.07 1.92
C ASN A 323 -16.75 -18.79 2.68
N PRO A 324 -16.85 -18.78 4.02
CA PRO A 324 -16.50 -17.60 4.82
C PRO A 324 -15.02 -17.20 4.68
N ASN A 325 -14.13 -18.12 4.28
CA ASN A 325 -12.74 -17.78 3.97
C ASN A 325 -12.59 -17.02 2.66
N ARG A 326 -13.50 -17.20 1.70
CA ARG A 326 -13.45 -16.50 0.40
C ARG A 326 -14.16 -15.16 0.46
N PHE A 327 -14.90 -14.87 1.52
CA PHE A 327 -15.72 -13.68 1.64
C PHE A 327 -15.09 -12.63 2.56
N HIS A 328 -15.34 -11.35 2.28
CA HIS A 328 -14.70 -10.22 2.97
C HIS A 328 -13.16 -10.31 2.95
N GLY A 329 -12.43 -9.76 3.92
CA GLY A 329 -10.98 -9.50 3.79
C GLY A 329 -10.10 -10.67 3.34
N ASN A 330 -10.52 -11.93 3.49
CA ASN A 330 -9.72 -13.09 3.12
C ASN A 330 -9.77 -13.45 1.62
N TRP A 331 -10.68 -12.85 0.82
CA TRP A 331 -10.80 -13.09 -0.63
C TRP A 331 -9.47 -12.96 -1.38
N ARG A 332 -8.56 -12.09 -0.90
CA ARG A 332 -7.26 -11.79 -1.51
C ARG A 332 -6.34 -13.00 -1.66
N TRP A 333 -6.58 -14.04 -0.87
CA TRP A 333 -5.78 -15.25 -0.83
C TRP A 333 -6.25 -16.35 -1.78
N PHE A 334 -7.27 -16.09 -2.61
CA PHE A 334 -7.86 -17.07 -3.51
C PHE A 334 -7.75 -16.61 -4.96
N TYR A 335 -7.31 -17.50 -5.85
CA TYR A 335 -7.02 -17.21 -7.26
C TYR A 335 -8.21 -16.68 -8.07
N ASP A 336 -9.42 -16.94 -7.61
CA ASP A 336 -10.64 -16.50 -8.29
C ASP A 336 -10.92 -14.99 -8.08
N PHE A 337 -10.45 -14.44 -6.96
CA PHE A 337 -10.89 -13.15 -6.42
C PHE A 337 -9.76 -12.15 -6.15
N GLY A 338 -8.57 -12.63 -5.82
CA GLY A 338 -7.45 -11.83 -5.37
C GLY A 338 -6.14 -12.14 -6.05
N THR A 339 -5.11 -11.39 -5.65
CA THR A 339 -3.78 -11.42 -6.27
C THR A 339 -2.67 -11.83 -5.28
N GLY A 340 -3.05 -12.41 -4.14
CA GLY A 340 -2.12 -12.77 -3.06
C GLY A 340 -1.47 -11.54 -2.44
N ASP A 341 -0.44 -11.75 -1.62
CA ASP A 341 0.22 -10.62 -0.97
C ASP A 341 1.12 -9.82 -1.92
N LEU A 342 1.59 -10.45 -2.99
CA LEU A 342 2.33 -9.79 -4.05
C LEU A 342 1.51 -8.66 -4.70
N GLY A 343 0.21 -8.87 -4.95
CA GLY A 343 -0.68 -7.83 -5.46
C GLY A 343 -1.35 -6.98 -4.37
N ASN A 344 -1.53 -7.51 -3.16
CA ASN A 344 -2.03 -6.74 -2.03
C ASN A 344 -1.00 -5.70 -1.55
N ASP A 345 0.03 -6.07 -0.79
CA ASP A 345 0.98 -5.09 -0.24
C ASP A 345 2.26 -4.98 -1.09
N GLY A 346 2.63 -6.05 -1.80
CA GLY A 346 3.78 -6.07 -2.70
C GLY A 346 3.73 -5.02 -3.81
N VAL A 347 2.54 -4.69 -4.33
CA VAL A 347 2.36 -3.69 -5.41
C VAL A 347 2.86 -2.30 -5.00
N HIS A 348 2.66 -1.90 -3.74
CA HIS A 348 3.17 -0.63 -3.23
C HIS A 348 4.71 -0.62 -3.23
N ARG A 349 5.32 -1.73 -2.83
CA ARG A 349 6.77 -1.86 -2.70
C ARG A 349 7.45 -1.94 -4.06
N LEU A 350 6.83 -2.65 -4.99
CA LEU A 350 7.25 -2.69 -6.39
C LEU A 350 7.15 -1.30 -7.03
N ASP A 351 6.03 -0.60 -6.89
CA ASP A 351 5.87 0.77 -7.41
C ASP A 351 6.91 1.74 -6.79
N MET A 352 7.14 1.68 -5.47
CA MET A 352 8.19 2.48 -4.82
C MET A 352 9.57 2.20 -5.41
N ALA A 353 9.93 0.92 -5.60
CA ALA A 353 11.21 0.52 -6.17
C ALA A 353 11.36 0.97 -7.63
N VAL A 354 10.31 0.78 -8.45
CA VAL A 354 10.24 1.24 -9.85
C VAL A 354 10.37 2.76 -9.93
N ALA A 355 9.71 3.50 -9.03
CA ALA A 355 9.76 4.95 -9.01
C ALA A 355 11.17 5.50 -8.82
N VAL A 356 11.91 4.99 -7.81
CA VAL A 356 13.29 5.43 -7.57
C VAL A 356 14.25 4.91 -8.64
N LEU A 357 14.03 3.70 -9.18
CA LEU A 357 14.84 3.17 -10.27
C LEU A 357 14.66 4.00 -11.55
N ALA A 358 13.43 4.39 -11.88
CA ALA A 358 13.13 5.27 -13.00
C ALA A 358 13.74 6.67 -12.82
N ALA A 359 13.67 7.23 -11.60
CA ALA A 359 14.32 8.50 -11.27
C ALA A 359 15.85 8.43 -11.44
N ALA A 360 16.46 7.30 -11.10
CA ALA A 360 17.88 7.08 -11.34
C ALA A 360 18.21 6.97 -12.83
N CYS A 361 17.36 6.31 -13.62
CA CYS A 361 17.52 6.25 -15.08
C CYS A 361 17.47 7.67 -15.69
N GLU A 362 16.53 8.51 -15.26
CA GLU A 362 16.43 9.92 -15.67
C GLU A 362 17.71 10.70 -15.32
N ALA A 363 18.18 10.61 -14.07
CA ALA A 363 19.39 11.30 -13.62
C ALA A 363 20.64 10.87 -14.39
N GLN A 364 20.70 9.61 -14.79
CA GLN A 364 21.82 9.01 -15.52
C GLN A 364 21.68 9.12 -17.04
N LYS A 365 20.59 9.72 -17.55
CA LYS A 365 20.25 9.82 -18.98
C LYS A 365 20.17 8.45 -19.68
N ASP A 366 19.73 7.43 -18.95
CA ASP A 366 19.41 6.11 -19.51
C ASP A 366 18.03 6.13 -20.21
N GLU A 367 17.71 5.04 -20.92
CA GLU A 367 16.37 4.84 -21.46
C GLU A 367 15.30 4.82 -20.34
N PRO A 368 14.10 5.36 -20.58
CA PRO A 368 13.00 5.27 -19.63
C PRO A 368 12.68 3.83 -19.26
N LEU A 369 12.44 3.59 -17.97
CA LEU A 369 12.09 2.28 -17.46
C LEU A 369 10.68 1.90 -17.94
N GLY A 370 10.59 0.91 -18.82
CA GLY A 370 9.33 0.31 -19.27
C GLY A 370 8.90 -0.89 -18.42
N LEU A 371 8.09 -1.79 -18.99
CA LEU A 371 7.84 -3.11 -18.40
C LEU A 371 9.07 -4.02 -18.50
N PRO A 372 9.22 -5.00 -17.59
CA PRO A 372 10.31 -5.96 -17.68
C PRO A 372 10.15 -6.85 -18.91
N THR A 373 11.29 -7.31 -19.45
CA THR A 373 11.34 -8.24 -20.59
C THR A 373 11.43 -9.70 -20.14
N SER A 374 11.85 -9.93 -18.89
CA SER A 374 11.93 -11.25 -18.29
C SER A 374 11.49 -11.21 -16.84
N VAL A 375 10.72 -12.23 -16.45
CA VAL A 375 10.21 -12.42 -15.09
C VAL A 375 10.50 -13.85 -14.66
N PHE A 376 11.11 -14.03 -13.50
CA PHE A 376 11.32 -15.34 -12.90
C PHE A 376 11.00 -15.32 -11.42
N ALA A 377 10.07 -16.16 -11.00
CA ALA A 377 9.68 -16.33 -9.62
C ALA A 377 9.99 -17.74 -9.11
N ASN A 378 10.43 -17.81 -7.85
CA ASN A 378 10.60 -19.06 -7.12
C ASN A 378 9.97 -18.89 -5.72
N GLY A 379 9.20 -19.89 -5.30
CA GLY A 379 8.43 -19.79 -4.06
C GLY A 379 7.22 -20.69 -4.04
N GLY A 380 6.49 -20.66 -2.94
CA GLY A 380 5.27 -21.43 -2.78
C GLY A 380 4.68 -21.30 -1.38
N LYS A 381 3.75 -22.22 -1.08
CA LYS A 381 3.19 -22.47 0.24
C LYS A 381 4.15 -23.37 1.03
N TRP A 382 5.11 -22.78 1.73
CA TRP A 382 6.16 -23.55 2.41
C TRP A 382 6.09 -23.45 3.93
N TYR A 383 5.42 -22.43 4.46
CA TYR A 383 5.33 -22.20 5.90
C TYR A 383 3.94 -22.55 6.46
N PHE A 384 2.87 -22.03 5.84
CA PHE A 384 1.51 -22.22 6.34
C PHE A 384 0.84 -23.42 5.66
N ASN A 385 0.35 -24.37 6.47
CA ASN A 385 -0.58 -25.40 6.02
C ASN A 385 -2.02 -24.94 6.28
N ASP A 386 -2.61 -24.21 5.34
CA ASP A 386 -3.88 -23.51 5.54
C ASP A 386 -4.69 -23.38 4.23
N ALA A 387 -5.77 -22.60 4.24
CA ALA A 387 -6.67 -22.43 3.11
C ALA A 387 -6.23 -21.42 2.03
N GLN A 388 -5.15 -20.66 2.23
CA GLN A 388 -4.70 -19.69 1.24
C GLN A 388 -4.09 -20.41 0.02
N GLU A 389 -4.32 -19.90 -1.18
CA GLU A 389 -3.88 -20.53 -2.42
C GLU A 389 -2.56 -19.92 -2.97
N PHE A 390 -2.25 -18.69 -2.58
CA PHE A 390 -1.03 -17.98 -2.98
C PHE A 390 0.20 -18.35 -2.14
N PRO A 391 1.43 -18.13 -2.67
CA PRO A 391 2.67 -18.35 -1.94
C PRO A 391 2.72 -17.59 -0.59
N ASP A 392 3.36 -18.20 0.41
CA ASP A 392 3.74 -17.53 1.66
C ASP A 392 5.23 -17.15 1.71
N THR A 393 6.01 -17.74 0.79
CA THR A 393 7.43 -17.52 0.61
C THR A 393 7.66 -17.35 -0.88
N LEU A 394 8.13 -16.17 -1.31
CA LEU A 394 8.26 -15.84 -2.73
C LEU A 394 9.46 -14.94 -2.98
N GLN A 395 10.23 -15.25 -4.02
CA GLN A 395 11.22 -14.36 -4.61
C GLN A 395 10.90 -14.17 -6.09
N VAL A 396 10.98 -12.93 -6.58
CA VAL A 396 10.77 -12.61 -8.00
C VAL A 396 11.91 -11.75 -8.51
N ASN A 397 12.40 -12.04 -9.71
CA ASN A 397 13.38 -11.25 -10.43
C ASN A 397 12.72 -10.69 -11.70
N TYR A 398 12.89 -9.39 -11.93
CA TYR A 398 12.41 -8.68 -13.11
C TYR A 398 13.61 -8.03 -13.81
N GLU A 399 13.81 -8.40 -15.07
CA GLU A 399 14.89 -7.87 -15.92
C GLU A 399 14.31 -6.82 -16.89
N PHE A 400 14.82 -5.60 -16.84
CA PHE A 400 14.49 -4.51 -17.77
C PHE A 400 15.63 -4.37 -18.78
N GLY A 401 15.32 -4.59 -20.06
CA GLY A 401 16.32 -4.76 -21.11
C GLY A 401 16.99 -6.15 -21.06
N SER A 402 17.83 -6.44 -22.07
CA SER A 402 18.53 -7.73 -22.17
C SER A 402 20.00 -7.56 -22.59
N GLY A 403 20.82 -8.54 -22.22
CA GLY A 403 22.23 -8.62 -22.64
C GLY A 403 23.21 -7.82 -21.76
N ASN A 404 24.45 -7.70 -22.25
CA ASN A 404 25.46 -6.83 -21.64
C ASN A 404 25.21 -5.36 -22.00
N VAL A 405 25.90 -4.44 -21.31
CA VAL A 405 25.93 -3.03 -21.68
C VAL A 405 26.27 -2.90 -23.16
N LYS A 406 25.35 -2.35 -23.94
CA LYS A 406 25.50 -2.11 -25.38
C LYS A 406 24.93 -0.74 -25.72
N ASP A 407 25.69 0.06 -26.47
CA ASP A 407 25.24 1.37 -26.97
C ASP A 407 24.68 2.31 -25.90
N GLY A 408 25.26 2.27 -24.68
CA GLY A 408 24.79 3.07 -23.55
C GLY A 408 23.47 2.60 -22.93
N LYS A 409 22.96 1.42 -23.32
CA LYS A 409 21.82 0.77 -22.66
C LYS A 409 22.30 -0.09 -21.51
N HIS A 410 21.79 0.18 -20.32
CA HIS A 410 22.16 -0.52 -19.10
C HIS A 410 20.97 -1.32 -18.62
N PRO A 411 21.00 -2.66 -18.72
CA PRO A 411 19.96 -3.50 -18.16
C PRO A 411 19.77 -3.18 -16.68
N LYS A 412 18.52 -3.21 -16.21
CA LYS A 412 18.19 -3.03 -14.80
C LYS A 412 17.59 -4.30 -14.23
N LEU A 413 17.81 -4.49 -12.93
CA LEU A 413 17.23 -5.59 -12.18
C LEU A 413 16.33 -5.02 -11.07
N LEU A 414 15.10 -5.52 -10.97
CA LEU A 414 14.28 -5.38 -9.78
C LEU A 414 14.09 -6.75 -9.16
N THR A 415 14.31 -6.84 -7.86
CA THR A 415 14.03 -8.07 -7.09
C THR A 415 12.90 -7.81 -6.11
N TYR A 416 12.05 -8.80 -5.90
CA TYR A 416 11.03 -8.82 -4.85
C TYR A 416 11.25 -10.02 -3.96
N GLU A 417 11.12 -9.84 -2.65
CA GLU A 417 11.19 -10.91 -1.66
C GLU A 417 10.03 -10.80 -0.68
N MET A 418 9.31 -11.90 -0.48
CA MET A 418 8.16 -11.96 0.39
C MET A 418 8.27 -13.15 1.32
N ARG A 419 8.10 -12.87 2.62
CA ARG A 419 8.11 -13.85 3.69
C ARG A 419 7.03 -13.47 4.70
N VAL A 420 5.78 -13.77 4.37
CA VAL A 420 4.61 -13.35 5.18
C VAL A 420 4.47 -14.08 6.52
N TRP A 421 5.46 -14.89 6.89
CA TRP A 421 5.57 -15.58 8.17
C TRP A 421 6.61 -14.94 9.10
N THR A 422 7.32 -13.90 8.64
CA THR A 422 8.45 -13.30 9.36
C THR A 422 7.99 -12.25 10.37
N PRO A 423 8.36 -12.34 11.66
CA PRO A 423 7.91 -11.38 12.68
C PRO A 423 8.80 -10.12 12.80
N TYR A 424 9.76 -9.92 11.89
CA TYR A 424 10.73 -8.83 11.94
C TYR A 424 10.96 -8.23 10.54
N GLY A 425 11.35 -6.95 10.52
CA GLY A 425 11.62 -6.22 9.28
C GLY A 425 12.96 -6.57 8.64
N TYR A 426 13.06 -6.26 7.35
CA TYR A 426 14.28 -6.37 6.56
C TYR A 426 14.82 -4.97 6.28
N LEU A 427 16.12 -4.76 6.49
CA LEU A 427 16.76 -3.42 6.43
C LEU A 427 16.04 -2.36 7.29
N GLY A 428 15.47 -2.77 8.42
CA GLY A 428 14.77 -1.89 9.34
C GLY A 428 13.32 -1.55 8.96
N GLU A 429 12.76 -2.15 7.90
CA GLU A 429 11.37 -1.95 7.50
C GLU A 429 10.66 -3.31 7.33
N SER A 430 9.46 -3.48 7.87
CA SER A 430 8.65 -4.69 7.61
C SER A 430 8.27 -4.81 6.14
N GLU A 431 8.01 -3.68 5.49
CA GLU A 431 7.64 -3.59 4.09
C GLU A 431 8.41 -2.41 3.51
N GLY A 432 9.12 -2.61 2.42
CA GLY A 432 9.95 -1.53 1.90
C GLY A 432 10.50 -1.78 0.52
N SER A 433 11.28 -0.81 0.06
CA SER A 433 12.05 -0.88 -1.16
C SER A 433 13.42 -0.26 -0.97
N ALA A 434 14.38 -0.65 -1.81
CA ALA A 434 15.71 -0.07 -1.85
C ALA A 434 16.20 0.10 -3.28
N LEU A 435 17.07 1.07 -3.48
CA LEU A 435 17.81 1.28 -4.74
C LEU A 435 19.30 1.31 -4.44
N PHE A 436 20.06 0.55 -5.20
CA PHE A 436 21.50 0.37 -5.01
C PHE A 436 22.28 1.00 -6.16
N GLY A 437 23.17 1.92 -5.81
CA GLY A 437 24.15 2.51 -6.71
C GLY A 437 25.59 2.27 -6.24
N ASP A 438 26.55 2.62 -7.10
CA ASP A 438 27.98 2.40 -6.84
C ASP A 438 28.62 3.41 -5.87
N GLN A 439 27.92 4.49 -5.52
CA GLN A 439 28.36 5.47 -4.50
C GLN A 439 27.50 5.46 -3.23
N GLY A 440 26.40 4.70 -3.22
CA GLY A 440 25.49 4.63 -2.08
C GLY A 440 24.19 3.91 -2.39
N TYR A 441 23.30 3.81 -1.41
CA TYR A 441 21.98 3.22 -1.58
C TYR A 441 20.92 3.99 -0.78
N ILE A 442 19.66 3.83 -1.15
CA ILE A 442 18.51 4.40 -0.42
C ILE A 442 17.56 3.28 -0.01
N VAL A 443 17.07 3.35 1.23
CA VAL A 443 16.03 2.48 1.79
C VAL A 443 14.77 3.32 2.00
N LEU A 444 13.63 2.82 1.55
CA LEU A 444 12.32 3.46 1.68
C LEU A 444 11.37 2.52 2.43
N GLY A 445 10.73 3.04 3.47
CA GLY A 445 9.67 2.36 4.21
C GLY A 445 8.37 3.16 4.20
N ASN A 446 7.41 2.74 5.04
CA ASN A 446 6.09 3.38 5.11
C ASN A 446 6.13 4.80 5.67
N SER A 447 7.05 5.07 6.61
CA SER A 447 7.10 6.35 7.34
C SER A 447 8.38 7.17 7.11
N ARG A 448 9.36 6.63 6.38
CA ARG A 448 10.64 7.31 6.15
C ARG A 448 11.36 6.80 4.90
N TRP A 449 12.42 7.51 4.53
CA TRP A 449 13.49 7.01 3.68
C TRP A 449 14.84 7.48 4.24
N ILE A 450 15.88 6.67 4.03
CA ILE A 450 17.26 7.01 4.41
C ILE A 450 18.19 6.63 3.27
N ALA A 451 19.05 7.56 2.87
CA ALA A 451 20.12 7.34 1.92
C ALA A 451 21.46 7.24 2.65
N TYR A 452 22.25 6.25 2.25
CA TYR A 452 23.56 5.93 2.80
C TYR A 452 24.62 6.06 1.71
N GLY A 453 25.80 6.55 2.08
CA GLY A 453 26.96 6.57 1.20
C GLY A 453 27.73 5.25 1.26
N LYS A 454 28.78 5.13 0.47
CA LYS A 454 29.63 3.93 0.39
C LYS A 454 30.27 3.52 1.72
N GLY A 455 30.46 4.45 2.66
CA GLY A 455 31.00 4.18 3.99
C GLY A 455 29.94 3.87 5.05
N GLY A 456 28.65 3.83 4.66
CA GLY A 456 27.51 3.65 5.57
C GLY A 456 27.07 4.93 6.29
N GLU A 457 27.69 6.08 6.01
CA GLU A 457 27.26 7.37 6.51
C GLU A 457 25.90 7.78 5.92
N VAL A 458 25.07 8.46 6.71
CA VAL A 458 23.78 8.97 6.23
C VAL A 458 24.02 10.20 5.35
N LEU A 459 23.65 10.11 4.07
CA LEU A 459 23.73 11.22 3.12
C LEU A 459 22.53 12.16 3.24
N ALA A 460 21.35 11.59 3.44
CA ALA A 460 20.09 12.30 3.61
C ALA A 460 19.03 11.36 4.19
N LYS A 461 17.97 11.94 4.74
CA LYS A 461 16.77 11.21 5.18
C LYS A 461 15.54 12.09 5.03
N GLY A 462 14.38 11.46 4.88
CA GLY A 462 13.09 12.12 4.94
C GLY A 462 12.12 11.28 5.75
N GLU A 463 11.23 11.95 6.46
CA GLU A 463 10.19 11.35 7.28
C GLU A 463 8.82 11.83 6.76
N GLY A 464 7.78 11.07 7.05
CA GLY A 464 6.42 11.42 6.67
C GLY A 464 5.48 10.24 6.84
N ASP A 465 4.24 10.39 6.43
CA ASP A 465 3.26 9.33 6.50
C ASP A 465 3.08 8.61 5.14
N SER A 466 2.27 7.56 5.18
CA SER A 466 1.71 6.88 4.01
C SER A 466 0.25 7.31 3.78
N HIS A 467 -0.12 8.54 4.16
CA HIS A 467 -1.52 8.94 4.20
C HIS A 467 -2.15 9.03 2.81
N GLU A 468 -3.41 8.64 2.76
CA GLU A 468 -4.25 8.71 1.56
C GLU A 468 -4.74 10.13 1.25
N LYS A 469 -4.68 11.07 2.21
CA LYS A 469 -5.22 12.43 2.03
C LYS A 469 -4.58 13.20 0.88
N PRO A 470 -3.23 13.29 0.75
CA PRO A 470 -2.60 13.95 -0.40
C PRO A 470 -2.96 13.28 -1.73
N HIS A 471 -3.18 11.96 -1.69
CA HIS A 471 -3.50 11.15 -2.86
C HIS A 471 -4.94 11.38 -3.34
N VAL A 472 -5.91 11.47 -2.41
CA VAL A 472 -7.28 11.92 -2.71
C VAL A 472 -7.27 13.35 -3.23
N GLN A 473 -6.52 14.26 -2.60
CA GLN A 473 -6.43 15.64 -3.05
C GLN A 473 -5.89 15.74 -4.49
N ASN A 474 -4.83 15.01 -4.81
CA ASN A 474 -4.27 14.94 -6.16
C ASN A 474 -5.31 14.44 -7.19
N PHE A 475 -6.10 13.43 -6.84
CA PHE A 475 -7.18 12.94 -7.71
C PHE A 475 -8.19 14.05 -8.03
N ILE A 476 -8.66 14.77 -7.01
CA ILE A 476 -9.64 15.87 -7.16
C ILE A 476 -9.07 17.02 -7.99
N GLU A 477 -7.80 17.36 -7.79
CA GLU A 477 -7.11 18.37 -8.60
C GLU A 477 -6.98 17.94 -10.07
N CYS A 478 -6.69 16.67 -10.32
CA CYS A 478 -6.62 16.10 -11.66
C CYS A 478 -7.99 16.06 -12.35
N ILE A 479 -9.08 15.77 -11.62
CA ILE A 479 -10.44 15.90 -12.15
C ILE A 479 -10.71 17.36 -12.58
N LYS A 480 -10.35 18.34 -11.75
CA LYS A 480 -10.62 19.75 -12.06
C LYS A 480 -9.78 20.28 -13.23
N SER A 481 -8.49 19.93 -13.25
CA SER A 481 -7.52 20.42 -14.23
C SER A 481 -7.42 19.58 -15.50
N ARG A 482 -7.91 18.33 -15.47
CA ARG A 482 -7.66 17.29 -16.47
C ARG A 482 -6.17 16.91 -16.62
N ALA A 483 -5.36 17.22 -15.61
CA ALA A 483 -3.98 16.75 -15.52
C ALA A 483 -3.91 15.24 -15.21
N LYS A 484 -2.72 14.68 -15.40
CA LYS A 484 -2.42 13.27 -15.12
C LYS A 484 -2.11 13.09 -13.63
N PRO A 485 -2.77 12.15 -12.93
CA PRO A 485 -2.46 11.85 -11.53
C PRO A 485 -1.03 11.38 -11.29
N TYR A 486 -0.55 11.52 -10.05
CA TYR A 486 0.76 10.97 -9.65
C TYR A 486 0.83 9.43 -9.76
N CYS A 487 -0.31 8.75 -9.63
CA CYS A 487 -0.45 7.32 -9.85
C CYS A 487 -1.57 7.09 -10.87
N ASP A 488 -1.40 7.66 -12.07
CA ASP A 488 -2.33 7.39 -13.16
C ASP A 488 -2.31 5.90 -13.54
N LEU A 489 -3.42 5.44 -14.11
CA LEU A 489 -3.58 4.05 -14.48
C LEU A 489 -2.57 3.55 -15.52
N GLU A 490 -2.26 4.34 -16.55
CA GLU A 490 -1.54 3.88 -17.73
C GLU A 490 -0.03 3.77 -17.52
N THR A 491 0.59 4.76 -16.88
CA THR A 491 2.05 4.82 -16.75
C THR A 491 2.57 4.35 -15.40
N ILE A 492 1.71 4.28 -14.38
CA ILE A 492 2.11 3.86 -13.03
C ILE A 492 1.29 2.66 -12.56
N GLY A 493 -0.04 2.79 -12.50
CA GLY A 493 -0.92 1.80 -11.87
C GLY A 493 -0.87 0.43 -12.52
N HIS A 494 -1.32 0.34 -13.78
CA HIS A 494 -1.33 -0.89 -14.56
C HIS A 494 0.06 -1.51 -14.68
N PRO A 495 1.14 -0.77 -14.99
CA PRO A 495 2.49 -1.34 -14.97
C PRO A 495 2.90 -1.95 -13.62
N ALA A 496 2.54 -1.34 -12.49
CA ALA A 496 2.82 -1.90 -11.16
C ALA A 496 2.04 -3.20 -10.93
N SER A 497 0.77 -3.26 -11.32
CA SER A 497 -0.02 -4.50 -11.22
C SER A 497 0.47 -5.60 -12.18
N VAL A 498 0.95 -5.24 -13.38
CA VAL A 498 1.55 -6.20 -14.32
C VAL A 498 2.76 -6.90 -13.70
N LEU A 499 3.59 -6.20 -12.92
CA LEU A 499 4.68 -6.85 -12.17
C LEU A 499 4.13 -7.94 -11.24
N CYS A 500 3.09 -7.62 -10.45
CA CYS A 500 2.46 -8.56 -9.54
C CYS A 500 1.84 -9.76 -10.28
N HIS A 501 1.10 -9.51 -11.36
CA HIS A 501 0.47 -10.57 -12.15
C HIS A 501 1.51 -11.46 -12.82
N ALA A 502 2.53 -10.89 -13.48
CA ALA A 502 3.58 -11.67 -14.13
C ALA A 502 4.41 -12.47 -13.11
N GLY A 503 4.70 -11.89 -11.94
CA GLY A 503 5.36 -12.59 -10.84
C GLY A 503 4.54 -13.78 -10.33
N ASN A 504 3.23 -13.59 -10.11
CA ASN A 504 2.33 -14.67 -9.73
C ASN A 504 2.20 -15.76 -10.79
N ILE A 505 2.13 -15.40 -12.08
CA ILE A 505 2.07 -16.36 -13.19
C ILE A 505 3.37 -17.17 -13.25
N SER A 506 4.53 -16.52 -13.17
CA SER A 506 5.83 -17.20 -13.13
C SER A 506 5.95 -18.14 -11.93
N ALA A 507 5.44 -17.75 -10.76
CA ALA A 507 5.46 -18.58 -9.56
C ALA A 507 4.59 -19.84 -9.72
N ARG A 508 3.37 -19.67 -10.25
CA ARG A 508 2.44 -20.78 -10.52
C ARG A 508 2.98 -21.77 -11.53
N LEU A 509 3.71 -21.29 -12.54
CA LEU A 509 4.33 -22.14 -13.57
C LEU A 509 5.74 -22.62 -13.22
N SER A 510 6.33 -22.10 -12.14
CA SER A 510 7.69 -22.43 -11.68
C SER A 510 8.76 -22.30 -12.76
N ARG A 511 8.68 -21.28 -13.63
CA ARG A 511 9.63 -21.05 -14.73
C ARG A 511 9.75 -19.59 -15.13
N LYS A 512 10.86 -19.27 -15.81
CA LYS A 512 11.13 -17.93 -16.36
C LYS A 512 10.20 -17.67 -17.54
N LEU A 513 9.64 -16.46 -17.60
CA LEU A 513 8.75 -15.98 -18.64
C LEU A 513 9.38 -14.78 -19.35
N THR A 514 9.24 -14.72 -20.67
CA THR A 514 9.65 -13.57 -21.48
C THR A 514 8.42 -12.74 -21.80
N LEU A 515 8.37 -11.51 -21.29
CA LEU A 515 7.24 -10.59 -21.47
C LEU A 515 7.57 -9.61 -22.61
N ASP A 516 6.70 -9.56 -23.62
CA ASP A 516 6.69 -8.49 -24.61
C ASP A 516 6.04 -7.25 -23.99
N SER A 517 6.82 -6.19 -23.78
CA SER A 517 6.35 -4.96 -23.14
C SER A 517 5.33 -4.17 -23.98
N ALA A 518 5.23 -4.42 -25.29
CA ALA A 518 4.30 -3.72 -26.17
C ALA A 518 2.90 -4.37 -26.18
N THR A 519 2.85 -5.70 -26.11
CA THR A 519 1.60 -6.49 -26.17
C THR A 519 1.20 -7.09 -24.82
N GLU A 520 2.08 -6.97 -23.83
CA GLU A 520 2.02 -7.58 -22.51
C GLU A 520 1.87 -9.11 -22.55
N THR A 521 2.26 -9.75 -23.66
CA THR A 521 2.19 -11.21 -23.89
C THR A 521 3.45 -11.92 -23.45
N PHE A 522 3.28 -13.18 -23.04
CA PHE A 522 4.42 -14.05 -22.82
C PHE A 522 4.82 -14.69 -24.15
N VAL A 523 6.03 -14.36 -24.63
CA VAL A 523 6.50 -14.75 -25.96
C VAL A 523 6.60 -16.27 -26.06
N GLY A 524 5.87 -16.86 -27.02
CA GLY A 524 5.90 -18.30 -27.28
C GLY A 524 5.28 -19.18 -26.19
N ASP A 525 4.48 -18.61 -25.28
CA ASP A 525 4.00 -19.33 -24.09
C ASP A 525 2.47 -19.33 -23.96
N ALA A 526 1.81 -20.32 -24.56
CA ALA A 526 0.35 -20.41 -24.55
C ALA A 526 -0.22 -20.61 -23.14
N GLU A 527 0.48 -21.35 -22.27
CA GLU A 527 0.04 -21.65 -20.91
C GLU A 527 0.10 -20.40 -20.02
N ALA A 528 1.20 -19.63 -20.07
CA ALA A 528 1.31 -18.37 -19.35
C ALA A 528 0.29 -17.34 -19.86
N ASN A 529 0.07 -17.28 -21.18
CA ASN A 529 -0.93 -16.37 -21.76
C ASN A 529 -2.37 -16.74 -21.37
N ALA A 530 -2.68 -18.02 -21.13
CA ALA A 530 -3.98 -18.43 -20.61
C ALA A 530 -4.23 -17.91 -19.18
N LEU A 531 -3.18 -17.65 -18.40
CA LEU A 531 -3.25 -17.09 -17.05
C LEU A 531 -3.27 -15.55 -17.00
N ARG A 532 -3.09 -14.86 -18.13
CA ARG A 532 -3.17 -13.39 -18.23
C ARG A 532 -4.59 -12.85 -18.03
N GLY A 533 -5.60 -13.70 -18.16
CA GLY A 533 -7.01 -13.35 -18.11
C GLY A 533 -7.83 -14.46 -17.45
N ARG A 534 -9.14 -14.44 -17.70
CA ARG A 534 -10.04 -15.52 -17.30
C ARG A 534 -10.34 -16.41 -18.50
N THR A 535 -10.39 -17.73 -18.27
CA THR A 535 -10.83 -18.69 -19.28
C THR A 535 -12.30 -18.48 -19.65
N GLU A 536 -13.12 -18.07 -18.67
CA GLU A 536 -14.52 -17.71 -18.85
C GLU A 536 -14.85 -16.49 -18.00
N TRP A 537 -15.64 -15.56 -18.56
CA TRP A 537 -16.27 -14.48 -17.83
C TRP A 537 -17.71 -14.88 -17.51
N ARG A 538 -18.00 -15.18 -16.24
CA ARG A 538 -19.30 -15.72 -15.84
C ARG A 538 -20.41 -14.68 -16.05
N LYS A 539 -21.35 -15.01 -16.94
CA LYS A 539 -22.54 -14.19 -17.22
C LYS A 539 -23.37 -13.92 -15.95
N PRO A 540 -24.01 -12.74 -15.83
CA PRO A 540 -24.06 -11.67 -16.84
C PRO A 540 -22.81 -10.79 -16.89
N TRP A 541 -21.82 -11.04 -16.03
CA TRP A 541 -20.62 -10.21 -15.89
C TRP A 541 -19.58 -10.62 -16.92
N VAL A 542 -19.48 -9.83 -17.97
CA VAL A 542 -18.41 -9.94 -18.97
C VAL A 542 -17.51 -8.71 -18.88
N LEU A 543 -16.23 -8.88 -19.19
CA LEU A 543 -15.33 -7.74 -19.32
C LEU A 543 -15.86 -6.82 -20.43
N PRO A 544 -16.24 -5.56 -20.15
CA PRO A 544 -16.90 -4.74 -21.16
C PRO A 544 -15.96 -4.44 -22.33
N GLU A 545 -16.55 -4.44 -23.54
CA GLU A 545 -15.87 -3.99 -24.74
C GLU A 545 -15.67 -2.47 -24.70
N VAL A 546 -14.55 -1.97 -25.25
CA VAL A 546 -14.16 -0.56 -25.14
C VAL A 546 -14.40 0.23 -26.39
#